data_AF-A0A969WPQ8-F1
#
_entry.id   AF-A0A969WPQ8-F1
#
_cell.length_a   1.000
_cell.length_b   1.000
_cell.length_c   1.000
_cell.angle_alpha   90.00
_cell.angle_beta   90.00
_cell.angle_gamma   90.00
#
_symmetry.space_group_name_H-M   'P 1'
#
loop_
_entity.id
_entity.type
_entity.pdbx_description
1 polymer ?
#
loop_
_entity_poly.entity_id
_entity_poly.type
_entity_poly.pdbx_seq_one_letter_code
_entity_poly.pdbx_strand_id
1 'polypeptide(L)'
;LKFRVPFEQGKFKYDSDDMIPVLKALNEPEFIINKIHIAAYSSLEGTEAENRNLQKSRANSIVKALEENQNASIIDSITTAPNFDDLKRDVKGTQHESVATMSYQEAIRYVNANSRAMEYLLANHRYADVTIWVTYDVKGDKEQAYVIDQFNKDVDAGRLDDALSKQKFIFNRLIDGRYGSKVVSDMRIPNGKEYVGLNMNKICMERVANNYEPIDSSYLERIDDLNKLDPANIYVRYNDVFCEVMLEDLKRAEVVDDLQVRIDNLYQTAINKEVVDLLNIELQYQIMNIYKDSLGFEHPIVVESLDRIKQIVGFTPIDWENALKMSGIFINHYDYEYAYTLLAPWIDEKVVSTSLLYSFVSLSSKVDYKIYSNNFVLALEKLQEQDPKGFCKLFKGDKFSVQVFANERVKDLYCKSCKK
;
A
#
# COMPACT_ATOMS: atom_id res chain seq x y z
N LEU A 1 -0.33 -3.86 27.06
CA LEU A 1 -0.52 -2.39 27.18
C LEU A 1 -0.49 -2.01 28.66
N LYS A 2 -0.07 -0.78 29.01
CA LYS A 2 0.03 -0.30 30.39
C LYS A 2 -0.54 1.11 30.52
N PHE A 3 -1.29 1.36 31.58
CA PHE A 3 -1.82 2.69 31.89
C PHE A 3 -2.09 2.84 33.39
N ARG A 4 -2.30 4.07 33.85
CA ARG A 4 -2.58 4.42 35.24
C ARG A 4 -3.97 5.04 35.37
N VAL A 5 -4.72 4.59 36.37
CA VAL A 5 -6.05 5.12 36.71
C VAL A 5 -5.97 5.80 38.09
N PRO A 6 -6.12 7.14 38.18
CA PRO A 6 -6.11 7.86 39.46
C PRO A 6 -7.45 7.74 40.19
N PHE A 7 -7.45 7.76 41.52
CA PHE A 7 -8.65 7.68 42.36
C PHE A 7 -8.83 8.91 43.26
N GLU A 8 -10.07 9.39 43.35
CA GLU A 8 -10.48 10.35 44.39
C GLU A 8 -10.59 9.68 45.77
N GLN A 9 -10.58 10.49 46.82
CA GLN A 9 -10.78 10.01 48.19
C GLN A 9 -12.14 9.33 48.33
N GLY A 10 -12.18 8.12 48.87
CA GLY A 10 -13.43 7.36 49.08
C GLY A 10 -14.14 6.88 47.81
N LYS A 11 -13.81 7.38 46.60
CA LYS A 11 -14.33 6.85 45.34
C LYS A 11 -13.67 5.50 45.03
N PHE A 12 -14.49 4.51 44.71
CA PHE A 12 -14.03 3.16 44.36
C PHE A 12 -14.76 2.55 43.16
N LYS A 13 -15.70 3.27 42.55
CA LYS A 13 -16.51 2.77 41.45
C LYS A 13 -16.08 3.44 40.15
N TYR A 14 -15.66 2.62 39.20
CA TYR A 14 -15.60 2.93 37.77
C TYR A 14 -16.74 2.18 37.11
N ASP A 15 -17.38 2.82 36.15
CA ASP A 15 -18.28 2.15 35.22
C ASP A 15 -17.62 2.00 33.84
N SER A 16 -18.34 1.32 32.97
CA SER A 16 -17.96 1.12 31.58
C SER A 16 -17.65 2.44 30.86
N ASP A 17 -18.46 3.49 31.08
CA ASP A 17 -18.32 4.80 30.45
C ASP A 17 -17.03 5.52 30.88
N ASP A 18 -16.64 5.42 32.16
CA ASP A 18 -15.38 5.97 32.67
C ASP A 18 -14.15 5.36 31.97
N MET A 19 -14.25 4.09 31.53
CA MET A 19 -13.11 3.37 30.95
C MET A 19 -12.95 3.55 29.43
N ILE A 20 -14.02 3.90 28.71
CA ILE A 20 -13.99 4.19 27.26
C ILE A 20 -12.90 5.21 26.89
N PRO A 21 -12.79 6.40 27.51
CA PRO A 21 -11.78 7.38 27.14
C PRO A 21 -10.36 6.89 27.42
N VAL A 22 -10.15 6.10 28.48
CA VAL A 22 -8.84 5.52 28.80
C VAL A 22 -8.42 4.51 27.73
N LEU A 23 -9.33 3.64 27.29
CA LEU A 23 -9.06 2.67 26.23
C LEU A 23 -8.79 3.37 24.89
N LYS A 24 -9.56 4.42 24.57
CA LYS A 24 -9.32 5.24 23.37
C LYS A 24 -7.97 5.95 23.42
N ALA A 25 -7.54 6.42 24.59
CA ALA A 25 -6.25 7.09 24.76
C ALA A 25 -5.04 6.15 24.55
N LEU A 26 -5.24 4.83 24.59
CA LEU A 26 -4.19 3.87 24.20
C LEU A 26 -3.85 3.99 22.71
N ASN A 27 -4.77 4.52 21.89
CA ASN A 27 -4.62 4.69 20.44
C ASN A 27 -4.20 3.37 19.76
N GLU A 28 -4.88 2.29 20.15
CA GLU A 28 -4.63 0.94 19.67
C GLU A 28 -5.76 0.50 18.73
N PRO A 29 -5.48 -0.34 17.72
CA PRO A 29 -6.50 -1.01 16.91
C PRO A 29 -7.47 -1.81 17.77
N GLU A 30 -8.61 -2.22 17.22
CA GLU A 30 -9.57 -3.03 17.96
C GLU A 30 -8.93 -4.30 18.55
N PHE A 31 -9.19 -4.54 19.84
CA PHE A 31 -8.63 -5.66 20.58
C PHE A 31 -9.60 -6.19 21.63
N ILE A 32 -9.33 -7.42 22.09
CA ILE A 32 -10.01 -8.08 23.20
C ILE A 32 -9.02 -8.23 24.35
N ILE A 33 -9.44 -7.92 25.57
CA ILE A 33 -8.62 -8.09 26.78
C ILE A 33 -8.74 -9.54 27.24
N ASN A 34 -7.63 -10.28 27.19
CA ASN A 34 -7.60 -11.67 27.65
C ASN A 34 -7.28 -11.75 29.14
N LYS A 35 -6.33 -10.92 29.57
CA LYS A 35 -5.79 -10.90 30.93
C LYS A 35 -5.56 -9.48 31.39
N ILE A 36 -5.78 -9.23 32.67
CA ILE A 36 -5.47 -7.98 33.34
C ILE A 36 -4.67 -8.23 34.63
N HIS A 37 -3.76 -7.32 34.90
CA HIS A 37 -3.07 -7.21 36.17
C HIS A 37 -3.25 -5.80 36.70
N ILE A 38 -3.72 -5.68 37.93
CA ILE A 38 -3.93 -4.41 38.59
C ILE A 38 -3.11 -4.36 39.87
N ALA A 39 -2.21 -3.39 39.96
CA ALA A 39 -1.55 -3.00 41.20
C ALA A 39 -2.25 -1.75 41.74
N ALA A 40 -3.09 -1.93 42.77
CA ALA A 40 -3.89 -0.86 43.36
C ALA A 40 -3.22 -0.31 44.62
N TYR A 41 -3.04 1.01 44.63
CA TYR A 41 -2.38 1.74 45.69
C TYR A 41 -3.35 2.68 46.42
N SER A 42 -3.12 2.87 47.71
CA SER A 42 -3.78 3.88 48.51
C SER A 42 -2.76 4.78 49.18
N SER A 43 -3.21 5.98 49.53
CA SER A 43 -2.60 6.83 50.55
C SER A 43 -2.52 6.09 51.89
N LEU A 44 -1.75 6.67 52.82
CA LEU A 44 -1.53 6.12 54.17
C LEU A 44 -2.62 6.51 55.19
N GLU A 45 -3.63 7.26 54.76
CA GLU A 45 -4.77 7.66 55.59
C GLU A 45 -5.74 6.49 55.81
N GLY A 46 -6.42 6.45 56.95
CA GLY A 46 -7.27 5.34 57.39
C GLY A 46 -6.50 4.19 58.05
N THR A 47 -7.19 3.06 58.22
CA THR A 47 -6.57 1.82 58.70
C THR A 47 -6.07 0.96 57.54
N GLU A 48 -5.06 0.11 57.81
CA GLU A 48 -4.53 -0.79 56.79
C GLU A 48 -5.60 -1.74 56.24
N ALA A 49 -6.53 -2.20 57.08
CA ALA A 49 -7.62 -3.08 56.69
C ALA A 49 -8.61 -2.37 55.75
N GLU A 50 -9.00 -1.13 56.07
CA GLU A 50 -9.88 -0.31 55.21
C GLU A 50 -9.22 -0.03 53.86
N ASN A 51 -7.95 0.37 53.86
CA ASN A 51 -7.20 0.66 52.65
C ASN A 51 -7.05 -0.57 51.76
N ARG A 52 -6.73 -1.73 52.34
CA ARG A 52 -6.63 -2.99 51.60
C ARG A 52 -7.97 -3.38 50.96
N ASN A 53 -9.07 -3.21 51.69
CA ASN A 53 -10.42 -3.45 51.16
C ASN A 53 -10.76 -2.47 50.04
N LEU A 54 -10.44 -1.18 50.22
CA LEU A 54 -10.69 -0.14 49.23
C LEU A 54 -9.88 -0.37 47.94
N GLN A 55 -8.61 -0.76 48.05
CA GLN A 55 -7.73 -1.11 46.92
C GLN A 55 -8.29 -2.29 46.12
N LYS A 56 -8.77 -3.35 46.81
CA LYS A 56 -9.42 -4.48 46.15
C LYS A 56 -10.72 -4.08 45.46
N SER A 57 -11.58 -3.32 46.13
CA SER A 57 -12.85 -2.85 45.55
C SER A 57 -12.63 -2.00 44.30
N ARG A 58 -11.63 -1.12 44.33
CA ARG A 58 -11.20 -0.31 43.18
C ARG A 58 -10.73 -1.17 42.01
N ALA A 59 -9.81 -2.08 42.27
CA ALA A 59 -9.30 -2.99 41.25
C ALA A 59 -10.44 -3.82 40.62
N ASN A 60 -11.32 -4.40 41.45
CA ASN A 60 -12.49 -5.13 40.99
C ASN A 60 -13.45 -4.27 40.16
N SER A 61 -13.64 -2.99 40.51
CA SER A 61 -14.48 -2.09 39.72
C SER A 61 -13.91 -1.84 38.32
N ILE A 62 -12.59 -1.74 38.20
CA ILE A 62 -11.92 -1.57 36.91
C ILE A 62 -12.06 -2.84 36.08
N VAL A 63 -11.84 -4.02 36.68
CA VAL A 63 -12.05 -5.31 35.99
C VAL A 63 -13.47 -5.39 35.45
N LYS A 64 -14.47 -5.14 36.31
CA LYS A 64 -15.88 -5.23 35.93
C LYS A 64 -16.25 -4.24 34.82
N ALA A 65 -15.81 -2.98 34.91
CA ALA A 65 -16.04 -1.99 33.86
C ALA A 65 -15.45 -2.41 32.51
N LEU A 66 -14.27 -3.04 32.51
CA LEU A 66 -13.63 -3.55 31.30
C LEU A 66 -14.33 -4.80 30.76
N GLU A 67 -14.80 -5.71 31.63
CA GLU A 67 -15.62 -6.86 31.23
C GLU A 67 -16.94 -6.43 30.58
N GLU A 68 -17.59 -5.40 31.15
CA GLU A 68 -18.81 -4.79 30.59
C GLU A 68 -18.56 -4.18 29.20
N ASN A 69 -17.44 -3.48 29.01
CA ASN A 69 -17.07 -2.88 27.72
C ASN A 69 -16.89 -3.90 26.58
N GLN A 70 -16.42 -5.11 26.88
CA GLN A 70 -16.20 -6.16 25.87
C GLN A 70 -17.24 -7.29 25.90
N ASN A 71 -18.18 -7.25 26.85
CA ASN A 71 -19.18 -8.29 27.10
C ASN A 71 -18.57 -9.71 27.22
N ALA A 72 -17.43 -9.82 27.90
CA ALA A 72 -16.72 -11.08 28.12
C ALA A 72 -15.86 -11.01 29.39
N SER A 73 -15.74 -12.14 30.09
CA SER A 73 -14.93 -12.21 31.31
C SER A 73 -13.43 -12.10 31.03
N ILE A 74 -12.69 -11.57 32.00
CA ILE A 74 -11.24 -11.35 31.91
C ILE A 74 -10.54 -12.16 32.99
N ILE A 75 -9.40 -12.78 32.67
CA ILE A 75 -8.54 -13.38 33.69
C ILE A 75 -7.84 -12.24 34.44
N ASP A 76 -8.19 -12.01 35.70
CA ASP A 76 -7.60 -10.95 36.50
C ASP A 76 -6.56 -11.44 37.53
N SER A 77 -5.69 -10.52 37.91
CA SER A 77 -4.80 -10.68 39.06
C SER A 77 -4.63 -9.33 39.74
N ILE A 78 -4.94 -9.27 41.04
CA ILE A 78 -4.96 -8.02 41.79
C ILE A 78 -3.90 -8.08 42.87
N THR A 79 -3.05 -7.04 42.91
CA THR A 79 -2.10 -6.79 43.99
C THR A 79 -2.42 -5.45 44.63
N THR A 80 -2.19 -5.37 45.94
CA THR A 80 -2.57 -4.21 46.74
C THR A 80 -1.42 -3.82 47.64
N ALA A 81 -1.02 -2.56 47.62
CA ALA A 81 0.10 -2.08 48.44
C ALA A 81 -0.14 -0.63 48.91
N PRO A 82 0.25 -0.28 50.15
CA PRO A 82 0.25 1.11 50.59
C PRO A 82 1.31 1.90 49.84
N ASN A 83 1.02 3.15 49.49
CA ASN A 83 1.96 3.95 48.71
C ASN A 83 2.96 4.73 49.59
N PHE A 84 3.68 4.01 50.45
CA PHE A 84 4.53 4.64 51.45
C PHE A 84 5.80 5.25 50.86
N ASP A 85 6.39 4.58 49.87
CA ASP A 85 7.64 5.06 49.27
C ASP A 85 7.43 6.33 48.44
N ASP A 86 6.31 6.43 47.71
CA ASP A 86 5.95 7.67 47.02
C ASP A 86 5.71 8.80 48.03
N LEU A 87 5.00 8.53 49.13
CA LEU A 87 4.79 9.52 50.18
C LEU A 87 6.12 10.03 50.76
N LYS A 88 7.07 9.13 51.08
CA LYS A 88 8.39 9.54 51.61
C LYS A 88 9.17 10.42 50.64
N ARG A 89 9.02 10.19 49.34
CA ARG A 89 9.66 11.01 48.32
C ARG A 89 8.99 12.37 48.21
N ASP A 90 7.67 12.40 48.20
CA ASP A 90 6.89 13.60 47.87
C ASP A 90 6.73 14.56 49.06
N VAL A 91 6.95 14.11 50.31
CA VAL A 91 6.96 15.00 51.49
C VAL A 91 8.25 15.82 51.64
N LYS A 92 9.34 15.47 50.94
CA LYS A 92 10.62 16.18 51.04
C LYS A 92 10.48 17.64 50.59
N GLY A 93 11.06 18.57 51.34
CA GLY A 93 10.91 20.01 51.07
C GLY A 93 9.51 20.58 51.33
N THR A 94 8.59 19.80 51.93
CA THR A 94 7.28 20.27 52.37
C THR A 94 7.23 20.46 53.89
N GLN A 95 6.19 21.11 54.41
CA GLN A 95 5.94 21.21 55.86
C GLN A 95 5.77 19.84 56.56
N HIS A 96 5.61 18.76 55.80
CA HIS A 96 5.46 17.39 56.29
C HIS A 96 6.74 16.54 56.12
N GLU A 97 7.89 17.14 55.80
CA GLU A 97 9.15 16.46 55.50
C GLU A 97 9.59 15.42 56.55
N SER A 98 9.25 15.65 57.82
CA SER A 98 9.51 14.69 58.90
C SER A 98 8.95 13.27 58.63
N VAL A 99 7.91 13.13 57.81
CA VAL A 99 7.32 11.84 57.42
C VAL A 99 8.31 10.97 56.62
N ALA A 100 9.27 11.57 55.91
CA ALA A 100 10.25 10.83 55.10
C ALA A 100 11.11 9.86 55.92
N THR A 101 11.35 10.18 57.20
CA THR A 101 12.18 9.40 58.12
C THR A 101 11.38 8.56 59.11
N MET A 102 10.04 8.69 59.12
CA MET A 102 9.18 7.95 60.04
C MET A 102 9.15 6.45 59.71
N SER A 103 8.98 5.63 60.74
CA SER A 103 8.52 4.25 60.55
C SER A 103 7.10 4.24 59.96
N TYR A 104 6.71 3.11 59.38
CA TYR A 104 5.39 2.97 58.74
C TYR A 104 4.23 3.30 59.71
N GLN A 105 4.30 2.84 60.96
CA GLN A 105 3.25 3.12 61.96
C GLN A 105 3.20 4.58 62.41
N GLU A 106 4.35 5.24 62.50
CA GLU A 106 4.42 6.67 62.82
C GLU A 106 3.85 7.52 61.68
N ALA A 107 4.20 7.17 60.44
CA ALA A 107 3.68 7.83 59.25
C ALA A 107 2.14 7.71 59.17
N ILE A 108 1.57 6.53 59.43
CA ILE A 108 0.10 6.36 59.48
C ILE A 108 -0.53 7.29 60.52
N ARG A 109 0.01 7.34 61.75
CA ARG A 109 -0.52 8.22 62.81
C ARG A 109 -0.45 9.69 62.41
N TYR A 110 0.69 10.11 61.84
CA TYR A 110 0.89 11.49 61.40
C TYR A 110 -0.05 11.87 60.26
N VAL A 111 -0.14 11.03 59.23
CA VAL A 111 -1.01 11.24 58.07
C VAL A 111 -2.48 11.31 58.51
N ASN A 112 -2.92 10.43 59.40
CA ASN A 112 -4.30 10.47 59.92
C ASN A 112 -4.62 11.75 60.71
N ALA A 113 -3.67 12.27 61.48
CA ALA A 113 -3.85 13.52 62.22
C ALA A 113 -3.83 14.76 61.30
N ASN A 114 -3.18 14.68 60.14
CA ASN A 114 -2.94 15.81 59.23
C ASN A 114 -3.58 15.65 57.84
N SER A 115 -4.50 14.70 57.67
CA SER A 115 -5.01 14.28 56.35
C SER A 115 -5.51 15.45 55.49
N ARG A 116 -6.27 16.37 56.10
CA ARG A 116 -6.76 17.59 55.41
C ARG A 116 -5.63 18.48 54.89
N ALA A 117 -4.57 18.66 55.66
CA ALA A 117 -3.43 19.49 55.26
C ALA A 117 -2.54 18.78 54.23
N MET A 118 -2.55 17.45 54.21
CA MET A 118 -1.75 16.61 53.33
C MET A 118 -2.48 16.20 52.03
N GLU A 119 -3.76 16.52 51.86
CA GLU A 119 -4.59 16.04 50.75
C GLU A 119 -3.98 16.32 49.36
N TYR A 120 -3.31 17.46 49.19
CA TYR A 120 -2.63 17.82 47.94
C TYR A 120 -1.51 16.83 47.55
N LEU A 121 -0.92 16.12 48.52
CA LEU A 121 0.03 15.04 48.30
C LEU A 121 -0.69 13.70 48.20
N LEU A 122 -1.57 13.40 49.16
CA LEU A 122 -2.23 12.10 49.29
C LEU A 122 -3.09 11.76 48.07
N ALA A 123 -3.65 12.76 47.40
CA ALA A 123 -4.40 12.57 46.17
C ALA A 123 -3.58 11.89 45.06
N ASN A 124 -2.29 12.19 44.96
CA ASN A 124 -1.39 11.62 43.96
C ASN A 124 -0.95 10.19 44.30
N HIS A 125 -1.25 9.72 45.52
CA HIS A 125 -0.87 8.39 46.01
C HIS A 125 -1.99 7.36 45.88
N ARG A 126 -3.15 7.78 45.37
CA ARG A 126 -4.32 6.94 45.14
C ARG A 126 -4.43 6.64 43.64
N TYR A 127 -3.88 5.51 43.20
CA TYR A 127 -3.96 5.10 41.80
C TYR A 127 -3.91 3.58 41.63
N ALA A 128 -4.28 3.11 40.46
CA ALA A 128 -4.08 1.74 40.01
C ALA A 128 -3.20 1.73 38.77
N ASP A 129 -2.12 0.97 38.82
CA ASP A 129 -1.33 0.64 37.63
C ASP A 129 -1.92 -0.61 37.00
N VAL A 130 -2.35 -0.47 35.75
CA VAL A 130 -3.06 -1.50 35.00
C VAL A 130 -2.18 -1.98 33.87
N THR A 131 -1.95 -3.30 33.82
CA THR A 131 -1.33 -3.98 32.67
C THR A 131 -2.36 -4.92 32.05
N ILE A 132 -2.64 -4.75 30.76
CA ILE A 132 -3.53 -5.64 30.01
C ILE A 132 -2.75 -6.40 28.93
N TRP A 133 -3.14 -7.65 28.72
CA TRP A 133 -2.70 -8.49 27.62
C TRP A 133 -3.89 -8.70 26.70
N VAL A 134 -3.69 -8.36 25.43
CA VAL A 134 -4.76 -8.24 24.46
C VAL A 134 -4.51 -9.14 23.26
N THR A 135 -5.59 -9.52 22.58
CA THR A 135 -5.57 -10.10 21.24
C THR A 135 -6.19 -9.08 20.29
N TYR A 136 -5.47 -8.66 19.26
CA TYR A 136 -6.04 -7.77 18.24
C TYR A 136 -7.07 -8.51 17.39
N ASP A 137 -8.22 -7.88 17.16
CA ASP A 137 -9.23 -8.39 16.25
C ASP A 137 -8.93 -7.91 14.83
N VAL A 138 -8.43 -8.82 14.00
CA VAL A 138 -8.04 -8.54 12.62
C VAL A 138 -9.07 -9.04 11.60
N LYS A 139 -10.28 -9.36 12.03
CA LYS A 139 -11.32 -9.87 11.12
C LYS A 139 -11.90 -8.76 10.26
N GLY A 140 -12.10 -9.06 8.98
CA GLY A 140 -12.71 -8.14 8.01
C GLY A 140 -11.93 -6.83 7.92
N ASP A 141 -12.65 -5.72 7.98
CA ASP A 141 -12.10 -4.38 7.74
C ASP A 141 -11.12 -3.91 8.84
N LYS A 142 -11.04 -4.62 9.96
CA LYS A 142 -10.13 -4.31 11.09
C LYS A 142 -8.66 -4.64 10.78
N GLU A 143 -8.41 -5.55 9.82
CA GLU A 143 -7.05 -5.90 9.38
C GLU A 143 -6.26 -4.65 8.97
N GLN A 144 -6.91 -3.75 8.22
CA GLN A 144 -6.28 -2.52 7.73
C GLN A 144 -5.77 -1.64 8.88
N ALA A 145 -6.61 -1.38 9.88
CA ALA A 145 -6.23 -0.54 11.03
C ALA A 145 -5.07 -1.17 11.82
N TYR A 146 -5.11 -2.49 12.02
CA TYR A 146 -4.05 -3.21 12.72
C TYR A 146 -2.71 -3.14 11.98
N VAL A 147 -2.70 -3.41 10.67
CA VAL A 147 -1.45 -3.43 9.90
C VAL A 147 -0.85 -2.03 9.78
N ILE A 148 -1.66 -0.97 9.63
CA ILE A 148 -1.18 0.42 9.64
C ILE A 148 -0.56 0.78 10.98
N ASP A 149 -1.23 0.45 12.09
CA ASP A 149 -0.69 0.73 13.43
C ASP A 149 0.65 0.05 13.64
N GLN A 150 0.75 -1.24 13.28
CA GLN A 150 1.98 -1.98 13.42
C GLN A 150 3.08 -1.45 12.48
N PHE A 151 2.75 -1.06 11.25
CA PHE A 151 3.67 -0.37 10.36
C PHE A 151 4.23 0.91 10.99
N ASN A 152 3.34 1.77 11.51
CA ASN A 152 3.76 3.04 12.12
C ASN A 152 4.64 2.80 13.37
N LYS A 153 4.32 1.80 14.21
CA LYS A 153 5.15 1.41 15.36
C LYS A 153 6.52 0.88 14.97
N ASP A 154 6.65 0.26 13.80
CA ASP A 154 7.95 -0.18 13.27
C ASP A 154 8.76 1.00 12.73
N VAL A 155 8.11 1.94 12.05
CA VAL A 155 8.74 3.20 11.61
C VAL A 155 9.24 4.01 12.80
N ASP A 156 8.39 4.23 13.81
CA ASP A 156 8.72 5.01 15.02
C ASP A 156 9.87 4.38 15.81
N ALA A 157 10.02 3.06 15.73
CA ALA A 157 11.09 2.32 16.39
C ALA A 157 12.32 2.08 15.50
N GLY A 158 12.36 2.61 14.27
CA GLY A 158 13.47 2.43 13.33
C GLY A 158 13.64 1.01 12.79
N ARG A 159 12.63 0.13 12.91
CA ARG A 159 12.64 -1.24 12.37
C ARG A 159 12.23 -1.24 10.90
N LEU A 160 13.08 -0.66 10.04
CA LEU A 160 12.71 -0.34 8.65
C LEU A 160 12.41 -1.58 7.79
N ASP A 161 13.10 -2.71 7.99
CA ASP A 161 12.82 -3.95 7.25
C ASP A 161 11.44 -4.54 7.58
N ASP A 162 11.05 -4.47 8.86
CA ASP A 162 9.73 -4.89 9.34
C ASP A 162 8.63 -3.96 8.82
N ALA A 163 8.91 -2.66 8.79
CA ALA A 163 8.01 -1.66 8.23
C ALA A 163 7.84 -1.87 6.71
N LEU A 164 8.93 -2.09 5.97
CA LEU A 164 8.90 -2.36 4.52
C LEU A 164 8.08 -3.62 4.20
N SER A 165 8.25 -4.68 4.99
CA SER A 165 7.47 -5.92 4.82
C SER A 165 5.97 -5.69 5.00
N LYS A 166 5.58 -4.86 5.98
CA LYS A 166 4.17 -4.48 6.22
C LYS A 166 3.64 -3.53 5.16
N GLN A 167 4.45 -2.59 4.71
CA GLN A 167 4.12 -1.70 3.60
C GLN A 167 3.87 -2.48 2.30
N LYS A 168 4.68 -3.50 2.01
CA LYS A 168 4.46 -4.40 0.87
C LYS A 168 3.12 -5.14 0.98
N PHE A 169 2.78 -5.65 2.15
CA PHE A 169 1.48 -6.27 2.40
C PHE A 169 0.32 -5.29 2.19
N ILE A 170 0.44 -4.07 2.75
CA ILE A 170 -0.50 -2.97 2.54
C ILE A 170 -0.67 -2.69 1.04
N PHE A 171 0.43 -2.64 0.28
CA PHE A 171 0.38 -2.34 -1.16
C PHE A 171 -0.44 -3.38 -1.91
N ASN A 172 -0.18 -4.66 -1.67
CA ASN A 172 -0.91 -5.74 -2.33
C ASN A 172 -2.41 -5.68 -1.99
N ARG A 173 -2.76 -5.39 -0.73
CA ARG A 173 -4.15 -5.22 -0.32
C ARG A 173 -4.83 -4.02 -0.98
N LEU A 174 -4.09 -2.93 -1.21
CA LEU A 174 -4.57 -1.76 -1.93
C LEU A 174 -4.81 -2.08 -3.42
N ILE A 175 -3.86 -2.75 -4.08
CA ILE A 175 -3.97 -3.18 -5.48
C ILE A 175 -5.17 -4.13 -5.68
N ASP A 176 -5.38 -5.05 -4.73
CA ASP A 176 -6.50 -5.99 -4.74
C ASP A 176 -7.86 -5.33 -4.44
N GLY A 177 -7.90 -4.02 -4.14
CA GLY A 177 -9.10 -3.28 -3.76
C GLY A 177 -9.66 -3.67 -2.39
N ARG A 178 -8.88 -4.35 -1.54
CA ARG A 178 -9.30 -4.76 -0.20
C ARG A 178 -9.10 -3.63 0.82
N TYR A 179 -8.09 -2.79 0.62
CA TYR A 179 -7.85 -1.60 1.44
C TYR A 179 -8.29 -0.35 0.69
N GLY A 180 -8.88 0.60 1.43
CA GLY A 180 -9.28 1.90 0.89
C GLY A 180 -8.12 2.91 0.88
N SER A 181 -8.28 4.01 0.16
CA SER A 181 -7.25 5.07 0.01
C SER A 181 -6.73 5.65 1.33
N LYS A 182 -7.54 5.61 2.39
CA LYS A 182 -7.16 6.05 3.74
C LYS A 182 -5.93 5.32 4.30
N VAL A 183 -5.66 4.10 3.85
CA VAL A 183 -4.44 3.36 4.25
C VAL A 183 -3.17 4.17 3.96
N VAL A 184 -3.19 4.99 2.91
CA VAL A 184 -2.02 5.76 2.49
C VAL A 184 -1.84 7.02 3.32
N SER A 185 -2.95 7.72 3.63
CA SER A 185 -2.90 8.91 4.50
C SER A 185 -2.49 8.58 5.93
N ASP A 186 -2.86 7.40 6.42
CA ASP A 186 -2.60 6.99 7.81
C ASP A 186 -1.18 6.43 8.04
N MET A 187 -0.40 6.19 6.96
CA MET A 187 1.02 5.87 7.06
C MET A 187 1.84 7.11 7.44
N ARG A 188 2.45 7.06 8.62
CA ARG A 188 3.31 8.11 9.16
C ARG A 188 4.77 7.73 8.92
N ILE A 189 5.39 8.37 7.95
CA ILE A 189 6.77 8.13 7.55
C ILE A 189 7.51 9.47 7.70
N PRO A 190 8.56 9.54 8.54
CA PRO A 190 9.37 10.74 8.64
C PRO A 190 10.07 11.08 7.32
N ASN A 191 10.46 12.34 7.18
CA ASN A 191 11.42 12.74 6.16
C ASN A 191 12.82 12.31 6.62
N GLY A 192 13.68 11.93 5.69
CA GLY A 192 15.05 11.50 5.99
C GLY A 192 15.56 10.53 4.96
N LYS A 193 16.88 10.46 4.83
CA LYS A 193 17.56 9.58 3.86
C LYS A 193 17.18 8.11 4.06
N GLU A 194 17.12 7.68 5.31
CA GLU A 194 16.76 6.34 5.74
C GLU A 194 15.31 5.94 5.41
N TYR A 195 14.42 6.92 5.21
CA TYR A 195 13.00 6.70 4.91
C TYR A 195 12.66 6.85 3.42
N VAL A 196 13.64 7.17 2.56
CA VAL A 196 13.43 7.43 1.13
C VAL A 196 12.70 6.27 0.44
N GLY A 197 13.08 5.02 0.70
CA GLY A 197 12.41 3.86 0.11
C GLY A 197 10.95 3.71 0.54
N LEU A 198 10.64 3.95 1.82
CA LEU A 198 9.27 3.89 2.33
C LEU A 198 8.41 5.04 1.78
N ASN A 199 8.97 6.25 1.68
CA ASN A 199 8.28 7.40 1.07
C ASN A 199 8.05 7.20 -0.42
N MET A 200 9.02 6.62 -1.14
CA MET A 200 8.86 6.27 -2.55
C MET A 200 7.66 5.32 -2.76
N ASN A 201 7.59 4.24 -1.97
CA ASN A 201 6.46 3.32 -2.02
C ASN A 201 5.14 4.00 -1.69
N LYS A 202 5.13 4.92 -0.70
CA LYS A 202 3.93 5.69 -0.36
C LYS A 202 3.45 6.54 -1.53
N ILE A 203 4.35 7.25 -2.23
CA ILE A 203 4.00 8.03 -3.43
C ILE A 203 3.39 7.12 -4.52
N CYS A 204 3.97 5.94 -4.77
CA CYS A 204 3.40 4.98 -5.71
C CYS A 204 2.02 4.48 -5.27
N MET A 205 1.81 4.22 -3.98
CA MET A 205 0.51 3.80 -3.44
C MET A 205 -0.56 4.88 -3.57
N GLU A 206 -0.22 6.16 -3.39
CA GLU A 206 -1.18 7.26 -3.58
C GLU A 206 -1.74 7.25 -5.00
N ARG A 207 -0.88 7.02 -6.01
CA ARG A 207 -1.31 6.89 -7.39
C ARG A 207 -2.27 5.70 -7.59
N VAL A 208 -2.01 4.55 -6.97
CA VAL A 208 -2.92 3.40 -7.02
C VAL A 208 -4.25 3.72 -6.32
N ALA A 209 -4.20 4.35 -5.15
CA ALA A 209 -5.38 4.77 -4.39
C ALA A 209 -6.25 5.78 -5.15
N ASN A 210 -5.64 6.59 -6.03
CA ASN A 210 -6.31 7.56 -6.89
C ASN A 210 -6.56 7.02 -8.31
N ASN A 211 -6.80 5.71 -8.46
CA ASN A 211 -7.15 5.09 -9.76
C ASN A 211 -6.13 5.36 -10.88
N TYR A 212 -4.84 5.32 -10.55
CA TYR A 212 -3.74 5.52 -11.50
C TYR A 212 -3.79 6.88 -12.21
N GLU A 213 -4.12 7.93 -11.47
CA GLU A 213 -4.03 9.33 -11.93
C GLU A 213 -2.76 9.57 -12.77
N PRO A 214 -2.85 10.36 -13.86
CA PRO A 214 -1.71 10.65 -14.71
C PRO A 214 -0.55 11.24 -13.91
N ILE A 215 0.67 10.94 -14.34
CA ILE A 215 1.87 11.55 -13.77
C ILE A 215 1.86 13.02 -14.18
N ASP A 216 2.12 13.90 -13.23
CA ASP A 216 2.19 15.34 -13.43
C ASP A 216 3.47 15.92 -12.78
N SER A 217 3.68 17.23 -12.94
CA SER A 217 4.87 17.90 -12.40
C SER A 217 4.97 17.82 -10.87
N SER A 218 3.83 17.75 -10.16
CA SER A 218 3.79 17.60 -8.70
C SER A 218 4.29 16.22 -8.28
N TYR A 219 3.89 15.18 -9.02
CA TYR A 219 4.42 13.82 -8.83
C TYR A 219 5.93 13.79 -9.05
N LEU A 220 6.42 14.35 -10.16
CA LEU A 220 7.85 14.41 -10.46
C LEU A 220 8.64 15.15 -9.37
N GLU A 221 8.18 16.33 -8.92
CA GLU A 221 8.85 17.10 -7.87
C GLU A 221 9.07 16.28 -6.58
N ARG A 222 8.06 15.50 -6.17
CA ARG A 222 8.16 14.64 -4.99
C ARG A 222 9.16 13.50 -5.17
N ILE A 223 9.26 12.95 -6.39
CA ILE A 223 10.22 11.89 -6.72
C ILE A 223 11.64 12.46 -6.76
N ASP A 224 11.83 13.62 -7.38
CA ASP A 224 13.10 14.33 -7.46
C ASP A 224 13.60 14.75 -6.07
N ASP A 225 12.72 15.23 -5.19
CA ASP A 225 13.06 15.50 -3.78
C ASP A 225 13.60 14.27 -3.06
N LEU A 226 13.01 13.08 -3.30
CA LEU A 226 13.53 11.82 -2.76
C LEU A 226 14.87 11.43 -3.39
N ASN A 227 15.03 11.67 -4.70
CA ASN A 227 16.27 11.37 -5.43
C ASN A 227 17.43 12.24 -4.93
N LYS A 228 17.17 13.51 -4.61
CA LYS A 228 18.15 14.42 -3.98
C LYS A 228 18.55 13.97 -2.57
N LEU A 229 17.61 13.41 -1.80
CA LEU A 229 17.90 12.91 -0.45
C LEU A 229 18.74 11.62 -0.46
N ASP A 230 18.48 10.71 -1.40
CA ASP A 230 19.29 9.51 -1.58
C ASP A 230 19.52 9.13 -3.05
N PRO A 231 20.50 9.77 -3.73
CA PRO A 231 20.79 9.50 -5.15
C PRO A 231 21.31 8.07 -5.41
N ALA A 232 21.72 7.36 -4.36
CA ALA A 232 22.19 5.98 -4.45
C ALA A 232 21.02 4.97 -4.49
N ASN A 233 19.81 5.39 -4.13
CA ASN A 233 18.64 4.51 -4.15
C ASN A 233 18.20 4.26 -5.59
N ILE A 234 18.56 3.08 -6.10
CA ILE A 234 18.32 2.70 -7.51
C ILE A 234 16.83 2.72 -7.89
N TYR A 235 15.92 2.44 -6.95
CA TYR A 235 14.48 2.43 -7.23
C TYR A 235 13.91 3.83 -7.34
N VAL A 236 14.42 4.76 -6.53
CA VAL A 236 14.06 6.18 -6.64
C VAL A 236 14.57 6.74 -7.95
N ARG A 237 15.83 6.46 -8.29
CA ARG A 237 16.42 6.88 -9.58
C ARG A 237 15.67 6.32 -10.78
N TYR A 238 15.17 5.08 -10.70
CA TYR A 238 14.33 4.52 -11.76
C TYR A 238 13.03 5.30 -11.92
N ASN A 239 12.32 5.57 -10.82
CA ASN A 239 11.05 6.29 -10.86
C ASN A 239 11.22 7.75 -11.32
N ASP A 240 12.35 8.37 -10.96
CA ASP A 240 12.76 9.70 -11.40
C ASP A 240 12.91 9.76 -12.92
N VAL A 241 13.73 8.86 -13.50
CA VAL A 241 13.89 8.75 -14.97
C VAL A 241 12.55 8.43 -15.64
N PHE A 242 11.74 7.55 -15.07
CA PHE A 242 10.42 7.25 -15.60
C PHE A 242 9.50 8.49 -15.64
N CYS A 243 9.50 9.31 -14.59
CA CYS A 243 8.70 10.53 -14.57
C CYS A 243 9.16 11.52 -15.65
N GLU A 244 10.46 11.68 -15.84
CA GLU A 244 10.99 12.56 -16.89
C GLU A 244 10.69 12.04 -18.30
N VAL A 245 10.79 10.74 -18.55
CA VAL A 245 10.35 10.13 -19.83
C VAL A 245 8.88 10.46 -20.13
N MET A 246 8.04 10.57 -19.10
CA MET A 246 6.60 10.85 -19.27
C MET A 246 6.25 12.34 -19.39
N LEU A 247 7.13 13.26 -18.97
CA LEU A 247 6.80 14.68 -18.80
C LEU A 247 7.69 15.66 -19.58
N GLU A 248 8.93 15.27 -19.90
CA GLU A 248 9.89 16.16 -20.53
C GLU A 248 9.59 16.41 -22.02
N ASP A 249 10.10 17.52 -22.55
CA ASP A 249 9.98 17.83 -23.98
C ASP A 249 11.02 17.06 -24.80
N LEU A 250 10.64 15.86 -25.24
CA LEU A 250 11.46 14.96 -26.05
C LEU A 250 11.73 15.46 -27.47
N LYS A 251 11.29 16.68 -27.85
CA LYS A 251 11.74 17.34 -29.10
C LYS A 251 13.16 17.88 -28.99
N ARG A 252 13.67 18.04 -27.77
CA ARG A 252 15.01 18.54 -27.47
C ARG A 252 16.00 17.39 -27.45
N ALA A 253 16.91 17.38 -28.41
CA ALA A 253 17.90 16.30 -28.56
C ALA A 253 18.75 16.13 -27.29
N GLU A 254 19.14 17.22 -26.63
CA GLU A 254 19.93 17.13 -25.40
C GLU A 254 19.21 16.42 -24.24
N VAL A 255 17.87 16.53 -24.18
CA VAL A 255 17.05 15.87 -23.15
C VAL A 255 16.96 14.38 -23.45
N VAL A 256 16.75 14.02 -24.72
CA VAL A 256 16.72 12.63 -25.16
C VAL A 256 18.05 11.93 -24.89
N ASP A 257 19.16 12.57 -25.20
CA ASP A 257 20.50 12.03 -24.97
C ASP A 257 20.77 11.80 -23.47
N ASP A 258 20.39 12.75 -22.60
CA ASP A 258 20.53 12.61 -21.15
C ASP A 258 19.69 11.45 -20.60
N LEU A 259 18.41 11.38 -20.99
CA LEU A 259 17.52 10.30 -20.57
C LEU A 259 18.02 8.93 -21.05
N GLN A 260 18.53 8.83 -22.28
CA GLN A 260 19.11 7.60 -22.79
C GLN A 260 20.32 7.15 -21.95
N VAL A 261 21.24 8.06 -21.64
CA VAL A 261 22.40 7.75 -20.79
C VAL A 261 21.97 7.30 -19.40
N ARG A 262 20.94 7.94 -18.81
CA ARG A 262 20.41 7.56 -17.50
C ARG A 262 19.76 6.18 -17.53
N ILE A 263 19.00 5.84 -18.57
CA ILE A 263 18.45 4.50 -18.78
C ILE A 263 19.57 3.46 -18.96
N ASP A 264 20.60 3.77 -19.75
CA ASP A 264 21.74 2.89 -19.99
C ASP A 264 22.48 2.57 -18.66
N ASN A 265 22.58 3.56 -17.77
CA ASN A 265 23.15 3.39 -16.43
C ASN A 265 22.26 2.54 -15.50
N LEU A 266 20.94 2.45 -15.74
CA LEU A 266 20.05 1.57 -14.97
C LEU A 266 20.31 0.09 -15.27
N TYR A 267 20.74 -0.26 -16.49
CA TYR A 267 21.15 -1.64 -16.83
C TYR A 267 22.36 -2.14 -16.04
N GLN A 268 23.15 -1.24 -15.44
CA GLN A 268 24.30 -1.57 -14.60
C GLN A 268 23.93 -1.78 -13.11
N THR A 269 22.63 -1.78 -12.79
CA THR A 269 22.13 -1.95 -11.41
C THR A 269 21.54 -3.32 -11.17
N ALA A 270 21.06 -3.55 -9.93
CA ALA A 270 20.31 -4.76 -9.56
C ALA A 270 18.83 -4.73 -9.97
N ILE A 271 18.36 -3.68 -10.68
CA ILE A 271 16.99 -3.64 -11.21
C ILE A 271 16.83 -4.75 -12.26
N ASN A 272 15.68 -5.41 -12.27
CA ASN A 272 15.38 -6.42 -13.28
C ASN A 272 15.50 -5.80 -14.68
N LYS A 273 16.32 -6.43 -15.54
CA LYS A 273 16.52 -6.01 -16.93
C LYS A 273 15.21 -5.77 -17.66
N GLU A 274 14.21 -6.64 -17.49
CA GLU A 274 12.90 -6.52 -18.15
C GLU A 274 12.19 -5.21 -17.78
N VAL A 275 12.37 -4.73 -16.54
CA VAL A 275 11.79 -3.46 -16.08
C VAL A 275 12.50 -2.28 -16.74
N VAL A 276 13.83 -2.34 -16.86
CA VAL A 276 14.60 -1.31 -17.57
C VAL A 276 14.30 -1.33 -19.08
N ASP A 277 14.12 -2.52 -19.67
CA ASP A 277 13.72 -2.70 -21.06
C ASP A 277 12.38 -2.01 -21.37
N LEU A 278 11.38 -2.17 -20.50
CA LEU A 278 10.08 -1.51 -20.66
C LEU A 278 10.20 0.02 -20.65
N LEU A 279 11.00 0.57 -19.73
CA LEU A 279 11.27 2.01 -19.67
C LEU A 279 11.99 2.51 -20.93
N ASN A 280 12.97 1.76 -21.43
CA ASN A 280 13.70 2.12 -22.64
C ASN A 280 12.78 2.06 -23.88
N ILE A 281 11.94 1.03 -23.98
CA ILE A 281 10.92 0.93 -25.04
C ILE A 281 9.97 2.13 -25.00
N GLU A 282 9.51 2.53 -23.82
CA GLU A 282 8.64 3.71 -23.65
C GLU A 282 9.32 4.97 -24.21
N LEU A 283 10.57 5.25 -23.82
CA LEU A 283 11.33 6.38 -24.37
C LEU A 283 11.44 6.30 -25.90
N GLN A 284 11.86 5.16 -26.45
CA GLN A 284 12.00 5.00 -27.90
C GLN A 284 10.68 5.18 -28.64
N TYR A 285 9.59 4.67 -28.08
CA TYR A 285 8.27 4.80 -28.66
C TYR A 285 7.83 6.26 -28.71
N GLN A 286 8.02 7.02 -27.62
CA GLN A 286 7.64 8.43 -27.58
C GLN A 286 8.47 9.27 -28.56
N ILE A 287 9.79 9.05 -28.64
CA ILE A 287 10.65 9.69 -29.64
C ILE A 287 10.12 9.39 -31.04
N MET A 288 9.94 8.11 -31.36
CA MET A 288 9.43 7.68 -32.65
C MET A 288 8.09 8.35 -32.98
N ASN A 289 7.16 8.42 -32.03
CA ASN A 289 5.82 8.97 -32.24
C ASN A 289 5.85 10.47 -32.58
N ILE A 290 6.77 11.24 -31.97
CA ILE A 290 6.96 12.67 -32.27
C ILE A 290 7.34 12.89 -33.74
N TYR A 291 8.26 12.08 -34.27
CA TYR A 291 8.81 12.28 -35.62
C TYR A 291 8.01 11.57 -36.71
N LYS A 292 7.41 10.42 -36.41
CA LYS A 292 6.63 9.63 -37.38
C LYS A 292 5.48 10.44 -37.99
N ASP A 293 4.71 11.14 -37.17
CA ASP A 293 3.53 11.87 -37.64
C ASP A 293 3.91 13.11 -38.48
N SER A 294 5.08 13.70 -38.21
CA SER A 294 5.54 14.92 -38.88
C SER A 294 6.39 14.65 -40.13
N LEU A 295 7.21 13.59 -40.11
CA LEU A 295 8.28 13.34 -41.09
C LEU A 295 8.21 11.96 -41.75
N GLY A 296 7.31 11.09 -41.30
CA GLY A 296 7.11 9.76 -41.86
C GLY A 296 8.01 8.66 -41.30
N PHE A 297 7.70 7.42 -41.66
CA PHE A 297 8.36 6.21 -41.12
C PHE A 297 9.80 6.00 -41.58
N GLU A 298 10.21 6.61 -42.69
CA GLU A 298 11.57 6.50 -43.22
C GLU A 298 12.54 7.51 -42.58
N HIS A 299 12.04 8.37 -41.68
CA HIS A 299 12.88 9.35 -41.00
C HIS A 299 13.96 8.65 -40.17
N PRO A 300 15.25 9.07 -40.24
CA PRO A 300 16.35 8.38 -39.55
C PRO A 300 16.12 8.15 -38.06
N ILE A 301 15.54 9.11 -37.34
CA ILE A 301 15.23 8.99 -35.91
C ILE A 301 14.17 7.89 -35.66
N VAL A 302 13.13 7.82 -36.51
CA VAL A 302 12.09 6.78 -36.40
C VAL A 302 12.70 5.40 -36.61
N VAL A 303 13.56 5.26 -37.62
CA VAL A 303 14.26 4.01 -37.91
C VAL A 303 15.21 3.62 -36.76
N GLU A 304 15.97 4.57 -36.21
CA GLU A 304 16.87 4.30 -35.08
C GLU A 304 16.12 3.85 -33.83
N SER A 305 15.03 4.54 -33.45
CA SER A 305 14.21 4.15 -32.31
C SER A 305 13.59 2.77 -32.51
N LEU A 306 13.11 2.46 -33.72
CA LEU A 306 12.61 1.12 -34.06
C LEU A 306 13.70 0.06 -33.94
N ASP A 307 14.91 0.35 -34.38
CA ASP A 307 16.03 -0.59 -34.30
C ASP A 307 16.49 -0.81 -32.85
N ARG A 308 16.44 0.22 -32.00
CA ARG A 308 16.64 0.07 -30.55
C ARG A 308 15.57 -0.80 -29.92
N ILE A 309 14.29 -0.58 -30.22
CA ILE A 309 13.18 -1.44 -29.73
C ILE A 309 13.43 -2.90 -30.16
N LYS A 310 13.79 -3.13 -31.43
CA LYS A 310 14.12 -4.46 -31.95
C LYS A 310 15.26 -5.10 -31.17
N GLN A 311 16.33 -4.37 -30.88
CA GLN A 311 17.46 -4.88 -30.09
C GLN A 311 17.02 -5.28 -28.67
N ILE A 312 16.21 -4.44 -28.02
CA ILE A 312 15.72 -4.69 -26.65
C ILE A 312 14.91 -5.98 -26.59
N VAL A 313 13.99 -6.18 -27.54
CA VAL A 313 13.13 -7.38 -27.56
C VAL A 313 13.81 -8.62 -28.17
N GLY A 314 15.08 -8.51 -28.56
CA GLY A 314 15.83 -9.60 -29.20
C GLY A 314 15.27 -9.98 -30.57
N PHE A 315 14.76 -9.00 -31.32
CA PHE A 315 14.21 -9.21 -32.65
C PHE A 315 15.30 -9.64 -33.63
N THR A 316 15.14 -10.85 -34.19
CA THR A 316 15.94 -11.32 -35.33
C THR A 316 15.10 -11.26 -36.61
N PRO A 317 15.68 -10.95 -37.78
CA PRO A 317 14.89 -10.81 -39.01
C PRO A 317 14.10 -12.07 -39.40
N ILE A 318 12.83 -11.83 -39.79
CA ILE A 318 11.96 -12.65 -40.64
C ILE A 318 11.53 -14.01 -40.08
N ASP A 319 10.63 -13.97 -39.10
CA ASP A 319 9.58 -14.97 -38.96
C ASP A 319 8.30 -14.30 -38.39
N TRP A 320 7.19 -15.00 -38.51
CA TRP A 320 5.90 -14.52 -38.05
C TRP A 320 5.83 -14.35 -36.52
N GLU A 321 6.67 -15.06 -35.75
CA GLU A 321 6.72 -14.96 -34.29
C GLU A 321 7.29 -13.61 -33.85
N ASN A 322 8.35 -13.17 -34.51
CA ASN A 322 8.98 -11.88 -34.26
C ASN A 322 8.07 -10.72 -34.69
N ALA A 323 7.34 -10.87 -35.81
CA ALA A 323 6.31 -9.91 -36.20
C ALA A 323 5.17 -9.83 -35.18
N LEU A 324 4.75 -10.97 -34.63
CA LEU A 324 3.73 -11.03 -33.58
C LEU A 324 4.18 -10.33 -32.29
N LYS A 325 5.41 -10.61 -31.82
CA LYS A 325 6.00 -9.94 -30.65
C LYS A 325 6.06 -8.42 -30.84
N MET A 326 6.60 -7.96 -31.96
CA MET A 326 6.69 -6.52 -32.26
C MET A 326 5.31 -5.89 -32.34
N SER A 327 4.35 -6.54 -33.01
CA SER A 327 2.97 -6.02 -33.11
C SER A 327 2.33 -5.80 -31.74
N GLY A 328 2.64 -6.66 -30.75
CA GLY A 328 2.17 -6.52 -29.38
C GLY A 328 2.60 -5.20 -28.73
N ILE A 329 3.81 -4.72 -29.01
CA ILE A 329 4.32 -3.43 -28.51
C ILE A 329 3.43 -2.29 -29.02
N PHE A 330 3.18 -2.24 -30.33
CA PHE A 330 2.35 -1.20 -30.95
C PHE A 330 0.88 -1.29 -30.54
N ILE A 331 0.35 -2.50 -30.37
CA ILE A 331 -1.01 -2.73 -29.85
C ILE A 331 -1.14 -2.13 -28.44
N ASN A 332 -0.15 -2.34 -27.57
CA ASN A 332 -0.17 -1.79 -26.21
C ASN A 332 -0.14 -0.26 -26.19
N HIS A 333 0.40 0.37 -27.24
CA HIS A 333 0.40 1.83 -27.42
C HIS A 333 -0.73 2.33 -28.33
N TYR A 334 -1.74 1.50 -28.62
CA TYR A 334 -2.88 1.83 -29.47
C TYR A 334 -2.54 2.17 -30.94
N ASP A 335 -1.31 1.91 -31.40
CA ASP A 335 -0.89 2.07 -32.81
C ASP A 335 -1.28 0.82 -33.62
N TYR A 336 -2.59 0.66 -33.77
CA TYR A 336 -3.17 -0.50 -34.45
C TYR A 336 -2.81 -0.59 -35.93
N GLU A 337 -2.57 0.55 -36.59
CA GLU A 337 -2.19 0.60 -37.99
C GLU A 337 -0.79 0.04 -38.20
N TYR A 338 0.19 0.47 -37.41
CA TYR A 338 1.54 -0.08 -37.56
C TYR A 338 1.59 -1.55 -37.16
N ALA A 339 0.92 -1.94 -36.07
CA ALA A 339 0.76 -3.34 -35.71
C ALA A 339 0.17 -4.17 -36.87
N TYR A 340 -0.79 -3.62 -37.61
CA TYR A 340 -1.42 -4.31 -38.74
C TYR A 340 -0.41 -4.52 -39.86
N THR A 341 0.41 -3.51 -40.17
CA THR A 341 1.44 -3.62 -41.23
C THR A 341 2.50 -4.68 -40.93
N LEU A 342 2.80 -4.93 -39.64
CA LEU A 342 3.73 -5.97 -39.22
C LEU A 342 3.16 -7.38 -39.43
N LEU A 343 1.86 -7.57 -39.17
CA LEU A 343 1.21 -8.88 -39.25
C LEU A 343 0.70 -9.23 -40.65
N ALA A 344 0.30 -8.24 -41.45
CA ALA A 344 -0.35 -8.45 -42.74
C ALA A 344 0.43 -9.35 -43.73
N PRO A 345 1.76 -9.24 -43.88
CA PRO A 345 2.53 -10.07 -44.83
C PRO A 345 2.44 -11.58 -44.54
N TRP A 346 2.18 -11.96 -43.29
CA TRP A 346 2.17 -13.36 -42.85
C TRP A 346 0.82 -14.06 -43.07
N ILE A 347 -0.23 -13.29 -43.37
CA ILE A 347 -1.58 -13.83 -43.55
C ILE A 347 -1.72 -14.63 -44.84
N ASP A 348 -0.91 -14.35 -45.85
CA ASP A 348 -0.98 -15.04 -47.15
C ASP A 348 -0.21 -16.38 -47.16
N GLU A 349 0.56 -16.69 -46.12
CA GLU A 349 1.31 -17.94 -46.03
C GLU A 349 0.41 -19.18 -45.97
N LYS A 350 0.90 -20.31 -46.51
CA LYS A 350 0.10 -21.54 -46.59
C LYS A 350 -0.29 -22.10 -45.22
N VAL A 351 0.59 -21.97 -44.23
CA VAL A 351 0.35 -22.41 -42.85
C VAL A 351 0.61 -21.22 -41.94
N VAL A 352 -0.43 -20.76 -41.26
CA VAL A 352 -0.37 -19.60 -40.35
C VAL A 352 -0.77 -20.06 -38.96
N SER A 353 -0.04 -19.62 -37.94
CA SER A 353 -0.34 -19.97 -36.55
C SER A 353 -1.67 -19.36 -36.09
N THR A 354 -2.42 -20.10 -35.27
CA THR A 354 -3.70 -19.62 -34.72
C THR A 354 -3.51 -18.38 -33.86
N SER A 355 -2.40 -18.26 -33.12
CA SER A 355 -2.09 -17.07 -32.33
C SER A 355 -1.93 -15.82 -33.21
N LEU A 356 -1.23 -15.93 -34.34
CA LEU A 356 -1.09 -14.81 -35.26
C LEU A 356 -2.44 -14.45 -35.88
N LEU A 357 -3.21 -15.46 -36.31
CA LEU A 357 -4.52 -15.24 -36.89
C LEU A 357 -5.48 -14.55 -35.90
N TYR A 358 -5.52 -14.98 -34.63
CA TYR A 358 -6.32 -14.34 -33.60
C TYR A 358 -5.91 -12.90 -33.37
N SER A 359 -4.61 -12.64 -33.21
CA SER A 359 -4.11 -11.27 -33.04
C SER A 359 -4.45 -10.40 -34.26
N PHE A 360 -4.27 -10.91 -35.48
CA PHE A 360 -4.56 -10.17 -36.70
C PHE A 360 -6.05 -9.83 -36.87
N VAL A 361 -6.96 -10.78 -36.61
CA VAL A 361 -8.40 -10.51 -36.76
C VAL A 361 -8.93 -9.61 -35.64
N SER A 362 -8.45 -9.80 -34.40
CA SER A 362 -8.76 -8.89 -33.29
C SER A 362 -8.26 -7.48 -33.58
N LEU A 363 -7.03 -7.34 -34.07
CA LEU A 363 -6.46 -6.06 -34.47
C LEU A 363 -7.24 -5.40 -35.61
N SER A 364 -7.56 -6.17 -36.66
CA SER A 364 -8.35 -5.68 -37.80
C SER A 364 -9.72 -5.16 -37.38
N SER A 365 -10.31 -5.71 -36.30
CA SER A 365 -11.59 -5.23 -35.76
C SER A 365 -11.50 -3.89 -35.02
N LYS A 366 -10.29 -3.43 -34.70
CA LYS A 366 -10.02 -2.12 -34.09
C LYS A 366 -9.75 -1.02 -35.13
N VAL A 367 -9.65 -1.38 -36.41
CA VAL A 367 -9.40 -0.45 -37.51
C VAL A 367 -10.55 -0.55 -38.52
N ASP A 368 -11.45 0.43 -38.49
CA ASP A 368 -12.80 0.37 -39.10
C ASP A 368 -12.84 -0.11 -40.56
N TYR A 369 -11.84 0.21 -41.39
CA TYR A 369 -11.84 -0.19 -42.80
C TYR A 369 -11.18 -1.56 -43.05
N LYS A 370 -10.41 -2.11 -42.10
CA LYS A 370 -9.67 -3.38 -42.27
C LYS A 370 -10.58 -4.60 -42.21
N ILE A 371 -11.73 -4.51 -41.52
CA ILE A 371 -12.75 -5.59 -41.49
C ILE A 371 -13.36 -5.89 -42.87
N TYR A 372 -13.21 -4.97 -43.83
CA TYR A 372 -13.65 -5.15 -45.22
C TYR A 372 -12.56 -5.73 -46.13
N SER A 373 -11.33 -5.88 -45.63
CA SER A 373 -10.20 -6.35 -46.44
C SER A 373 -10.30 -7.84 -46.77
N ASN A 374 -9.73 -8.22 -47.92
CA ASN A 374 -9.61 -9.64 -48.30
C ASN A 374 -8.76 -10.43 -47.29
N ASN A 375 -7.70 -9.81 -46.74
CA ASN A 375 -6.84 -10.45 -45.76
C ASN A 375 -7.58 -10.76 -44.46
N PHE A 376 -8.52 -9.89 -44.04
CA PHE A 376 -9.39 -10.18 -42.89
C PHE A 376 -10.28 -11.41 -43.13
N VAL A 377 -10.88 -11.51 -44.31
CA VAL A 377 -11.70 -12.67 -44.68
C VAL A 377 -10.84 -13.94 -44.75
N LEU A 378 -9.68 -13.87 -45.40
CA LEU A 378 -8.75 -14.99 -45.53
C LEU A 378 -8.28 -15.50 -44.16
N ALA A 379 -7.95 -14.60 -43.23
CA ALA A 379 -7.55 -14.97 -41.88
C ALA A 379 -8.69 -15.66 -41.11
N LEU A 380 -9.93 -15.20 -41.29
CA LEU A 380 -11.12 -15.83 -40.71
C LEU A 380 -11.44 -17.20 -41.32
N GLU A 381 -11.27 -17.37 -42.63
CA GLU A 381 -11.40 -18.66 -43.32
C GLU A 381 -10.37 -19.65 -42.75
N LYS A 382 -9.10 -19.27 -42.62
CA LYS A 382 -8.06 -20.09 -41.99
C LYS A 382 -8.36 -20.43 -40.53
N LEU A 383 -8.87 -19.48 -39.74
CA LEU A 383 -9.29 -19.73 -38.36
C LEU A 383 -10.46 -20.71 -38.28
N GLN A 384 -11.43 -20.59 -39.18
CA GLN A 384 -12.58 -21.47 -39.23
C GLN A 384 -12.15 -22.91 -39.55
N GLU A 385 -11.15 -23.10 -40.41
CA GLU A 385 -10.57 -24.42 -40.73
C GLU A 385 -9.75 -24.99 -39.56
N GLN A 386 -8.91 -24.16 -38.93
CA GLN A 386 -7.96 -24.62 -37.90
C GLN A 386 -8.57 -24.73 -36.48
N ASP A 387 -9.41 -23.78 -36.08
CA ASP A 387 -10.13 -23.78 -34.80
C ASP A 387 -11.59 -23.32 -34.99
N PRO A 388 -12.48 -24.22 -35.47
CA PRO A 388 -13.89 -23.90 -35.70
C PRO A 388 -14.61 -23.37 -34.45
N LYS A 389 -14.26 -23.90 -33.26
CA LYS A 389 -14.91 -23.51 -32.00
C LYS A 389 -14.46 -22.12 -31.58
N GLY A 390 -13.16 -21.84 -31.64
CA GLY A 390 -12.61 -20.53 -31.30
C GLY A 390 -13.05 -19.46 -32.30
N PHE A 391 -13.12 -19.78 -33.60
CA PHE A 391 -13.72 -18.91 -34.62
C PHE A 391 -15.13 -18.45 -34.21
N CYS A 392 -16.03 -19.38 -33.87
CA CYS A 392 -17.38 -19.02 -33.44
C CYS A 392 -17.44 -18.21 -32.14
N LYS A 393 -16.45 -18.36 -31.26
CA LYS A 393 -16.35 -17.55 -30.03
C LYS A 393 -15.99 -16.09 -30.30
N LEU A 394 -15.39 -15.75 -31.45
CA LEU A 394 -15.07 -14.36 -31.80
C LEU A 394 -16.33 -13.50 -32.00
N PHE A 395 -17.43 -14.11 -32.42
CA PHE A 395 -18.70 -13.42 -32.68
C PHE A 395 -19.62 -13.36 -31.46
N LYS A 396 -19.14 -13.75 -30.27
CA LYS A 396 -19.90 -13.73 -29.02
C LYS A 396 -19.30 -12.71 -28.06
N GLY A 397 -20.17 -12.00 -27.33
CA GLY A 397 -19.76 -11.00 -26.35
C GLY A 397 -19.27 -9.71 -27.01
N ASP A 398 -18.17 -9.18 -26.50
CA ASP A 398 -17.57 -7.87 -26.82
C ASP A 398 -16.34 -7.97 -27.75
N LYS A 399 -16.03 -9.16 -28.27
CA LYS A 399 -14.81 -9.42 -29.05
C LYS A 399 -14.83 -8.78 -30.43
N PHE A 400 -15.93 -8.91 -31.16
CA PHE A 400 -16.18 -8.21 -32.42
C PHE A 400 -17.40 -7.31 -32.28
N SER A 401 -17.32 -6.11 -32.86
CA SER A 401 -18.50 -5.28 -33.05
C SER A 401 -19.43 -5.92 -34.10
N VAL A 402 -20.71 -5.58 -34.07
CA VAL A 402 -21.68 -6.04 -35.08
C VAL A 402 -21.32 -5.58 -36.51
N GLN A 403 -20.44 -4.59 -36.65
CA GLN A 403 -20.01 -4.05 -37.94
C GLN A 403 -19.22 -5.08 -38.75
N VAL A 404 -18.63 -6.12 -38.14
CA VAL A 404 -17.94 -7.20 -38.89
C VAL A 404 -18.88 -7.91 -39.88
N PHE A 405 -20.19 -7.91 -39.62
CA PHE A 405 -21.20 -8.50 -40.51
C PHE A 405 -21.59 -7.62 -41.69
N ALA A 406 -21.08 -6.38 -41.77
CA ALA A 406 -21.19 -5.57 -42.97
C ALA A 406 -20.35 -6.14 -44.14
N ASN A 407 -19.35 -6.98 -43.83
CA ASN A 407 -18.66 -7.80 -44.82
C ASN A 407 -19.51 -9.06 -45.12
N GLU A 408 -20.12 -9.11 -46.30
CA GLU A 408 -21.01 -10.21 -46.71
C GLU A 408 -20.33 -11.58 -46.68
N ARG A 409 -19.04 -11.66 -47.05
CA ARG A 409 -18.28 -12.92 -47.01
C ARG A 409 -18.11 -13.44 -45.58
N VAL A 410 -17.85 -12.54 -44.63
CA VAL A 410 -17.73 -12.88 -43.21
C VAL A 410 -19.08 -13.35 -42.65
N LYS A 411 -20.17 -12.66 -43.02
CA LYS A 411 -21.53 -13.02 -42.63
C LYS A 411 -21.90 -14.43 -43.13
N ASP A 412 -21.59 -14.74 -44.38
CA ASP A 412 -21.81 -16.06 -44.96
C ASP A 412 -20.98 -17.15 -44.28
N LEU A 413 -19.69 -16.88 -44.04
CA LEU A 413 -18.78 -17.80 -43.35
C LEU A 413 -19.29 -18.13 -41.94
N TYR A 414 -19.73 -17.12 -41.19
CA TYR A 414 -20.34 -17.30 -39.87
C TYR A 414 -21.64 -18.12 -39.93
N CYS A 415 -22.54 -17.80 -40.86
CA CYS A 415 -23.82 -18.50 -40.98
C CYS A 415 -23.66 -19.98 -41.35
N LYS A 416 -22.66 -20.32 -42.18
CA LYS A 416 -22.38 -21.72 -42.55
C LYS A 416 -21.71 -22.51 -41.42
N SER A 417 -20.90 -21.85 -40.60
CA SER A 417 -19.99 -22.54 -39.67
C SER A 417 -20.47 -22.54 -38.22
N CYS A 418 -21.16 -21.48 -37.78
CA CYS A 418 -21.50 -21.26 -36.37
C CYS A 418 -22.99 -21.31 -36.05
N LYS A 419 -23.86 -21.16 -37.05
CA LYS A 419 -25.30 -21.41 -36.90
C LYS A 419 -25.59 -22.90 -37.13
N LYS A 420 -25.34 -23.70 -36.09
CA LYS A 420 -25.97 -25.01 -35.90
C LYS A 420 -26.57 -25.07 -34.51
#